data_AF-A0AAN7LPR7-F1
#
_entry.id   AF-A0AAN7LPR7-F1
#
_cell.length_a   1.000
_cell.length_b   1.000
_cell.length_c   1.000
_cell.angle_alpha   90.00
_cell.angle_beta   90.00
_cell.angle_gamma   90.00
#
_symmetry.space_group_name_H-M   'P 1'
#
loop_
_entity.id
_entity.type
_entity.pdbx_description
1 polymer ?
#
loop_
_entity_poly.entity_id
_entity_poly.type
_entity_poly.pdbx_seq_one_letter_code
_entity_poly.pdbx_strand_id
1 'polypeptide(L)'
;MQCRTQTVFENTTPEILKDFYWDDEFRTRWDKMLVYYKTLYVCPQTGTMVAHWIRKLPIIGSKKEYSIVRRIWECDSNYYCITKVVAFSGCFTSEPAKEYI
;
A
#
# COMPACT_ATOMS: atom_id res chain seq x y z
N MET A 1 -0.21 6.54 19.42
CA MET A 1 1.23 6.18 19.42
C MET A 1 1.82 6.57 18.07
N GLN A 2 3.00 7.19 18.06
CA GLN A 2 3.72 7.59 16.86
C GLN A 2 5.05 6.84 16.83
N CYS A 3 5.41 6.26 15.68
CA CYS A 3 6.67 5.58 15.46
C CYS A 3 7.46 6.34 14.38
N ARG A 4 8.76 6.55 14.61
CA ARG A 4 9.68 7.15 13.64
C ARG A 4 10.91 6.25 13.54
N THR A 5 11.24 5.83 12.33
CA THR A 5 12.42 5.01 12.03
C THR A 5 13.26 5.68 10.94
N GLN A 6 14.56 5.41 10.95
CA GLN A 6 15.49 5.82 9.90
C GLN A 6 16.33 4.62 9.51
N THR A 7 16.46 4.40 8.20
CA THR A 7 17.24 3.29 7.63
C THR A 7 18.09 3.85 6.50
N VAL A 8 19.36 3.42 6.43
CA VAL A 8 20.28 3.75 5.33
C VAL A 8 20.38 2.55 4.41
N PHE A 9 20.17 2.77 3.10
CA PHE A 9 20.34 1.76 2.07
C PHE A 9 21.56 2.11 1.23
N GLU A 10 22.51 1.19 1.13
CA GLU A 10 23.70 1.33 0.28
C GLU A 10 23.44 0.72 -1.10
N ASN A 11 24.16 1.19 -2.13
CA ASN A 11 24.12 0.63 -3.48
C ASN A 11 22.73 0.64 -4.14
N THR A 12 21.92 1.65 -3.85
CA THR A 12 20.61 1.87 -4.47
C THR A 12 20.37 3.35 -4.70
N THR A 13 19.40 3.69 -5.55
CA THR A 13 19.00 5.08 -5.78
C THR A 13 17.62 5.35 -5.18
N PRO A 14 17.28 6.61 -4.87
CA PRO A 14 15.96 6.97 -4.36
C PRO A 14 14.81 6.51 -5.29
N GLU A 15 15.03 6.52 -6.60
CA GLU A 15 14.05 6.12 -7.61
C GLU A 15 13.75 4.62 -7.53
N ILE A 16 14.79 3.79 -7.38
CA ILE A 16 14.64 2.33 -7.22
C ILE A 16 13.89 2.02 -5.92
N LEU A 17 14.25 2.68 -4.81
CA LEU A 17 13.56 2.48 -3.53
C LEU A 17 12.10 2.93 -3.60
N LYS A 18 11.83 4.07 -4.25
CA LYS A 18 10.49 4.58 -4.51
C LYS A 18 9.64 3.52 -5.21
N ASP A 19 10.13 2.97 -6.31
CA ASP A 19 9.40 1.97 -7.09
C ASP A 19 9.23 0.65 -6.32
N PHE A 20 10.28 0.19 -5.63
CA PHE A 20 10.23 -0.99 -4.77
C PHE A 20 9.12 -0.92 -3.71
N TYR A 21 8.93 0.23 -3.07
CA TYR A 21 7.90 0.37 -2.03
C TYR A 21 6.50 0.63 -2.60
N TRP A 22 6.39 1.15 -3.82
CA TRP A 22 5.12 1.52 -4.45
C TRP A 22 4.47 0.36 -5.22
N ASP A 23 5.27 -0.62 -5.66
CA ASP A 23 4.80 -1.80 -6.39
C ASP A 23 4.15 -2.83 -5.46
N ASP A 24 2.82 -2.94 -5.52
CA ASP A 24 2.06 -3.91 -4.73
C ASP A 24 2.24 -5.36 -5.20
N GLU A 25 2.46 -5.56 -6.51
CA GLU A 25 2.70 -6.89 -7.06
C GLU A 25 4.03 -7.42 -6.53
N PHE A 26 5.08 -6.62 -6.65
CA PHE A 26 6.39 -6.98 -6.13
C PHE A 26 6.39 -7.10 -4.60
N ARG A 27 5.59 -6.30 -3.90
CA ARG A 27 5.45 -6.36 -2.43
C ARG A 27 5.02 -7.73 -1.93
N THR A 28 4.20 -8.47 -2.67
CA THR A 28 3.81 -9.84 -2.29
C THR A 28 5.00 -10.81 -2.16
N ARG A 29 6.13 -10.50 -2.78
CA ARG A 29 7.35 -11.33 -2.72
C ARG A 29 8.10 -11.20 -1.40
N TRP A 30 7.99 -10.06 -0.71
CA TRP A 30 8.76 -9.79 0.51
C TRP A 30 7.88 -9.52 1.75
N ASP A 31 6.69 -8.95 1.57
CA ASP A 31 5.71 -8.73 2.63
C ASP A 31 4.74 -9.91 2.71
N LYS A 32 5.12 -10.94 3.47
CA LYS A 32 4.30 -12.16 3.68
C LYS A 32 2.91 -11.89 4.29
N MET A 33 2.68 -10.70 4.83
CA MET A 33 1.37 -10.35 5.38
C MET A 33 0.41 -9.86 4.30
N LEU A 34 0.88 -9.30 3.18
CA LEU A 34 0.00 -8.85 2.10
C LEU A 34 -0.46 -10.05 1.27
N VAL A 35 -1.75 -10.41 1.37
CA VAL A 35 -2.31 -11.58 0.68
C VAL A 35 -3.21 -11.22 -0.50
N TYR A 36 -3.65 -9.97 -0.57
CA TYR A 36 -4.43 -9.44 -1.68
C TYR A 36 -4.15 -7.95 -1.82
N TYR A 37 -4.10 -7.49 -3.06
CA TYR A 37 -4.02 -6.09 -3.41
C TYR A 37 -4.87 -5.82 -4.65
N LYS A 38 -5.49 -4.64 -4.70
CA LYS A 38 -6.17 -4.13 -5.88
C LYS A 38 -6.15 -2.62 -5.89
N THR A 39 -5.66 -2.03 -6.98
CA THR A 39 -5.83 -0.60 -7.23
C THR A 39 -7.30 -0.34 -7.60
N LEU A 40 -7.97 0.50 -6.82
CA LEU A 40 -9.37 0.87 -7.05
C LEU A 40 -9.49 2.12 -7.93
N TYR A 41 -8.60 3.09 -7.72
CA TYR A 41 -8.63 4.36 -8.42
C TYR A 41 -7.25 5.02 -8.43
N VAL A 42 -6.94 5.74 -9.49
CA VAL A 42 -5.76 6.62 -9.60
C VAL A 42 -6.22 7.97 -10.12
N CYS A 43 -5.91 9.04 -9.38
CA CYS A 43 -6.10 10.41 -9.83
C CYS A 43 -4.95 10.79 -10.77
N PRO A 44 -5.20 11.00 -12.08
CA PRO A 44 -4.12 11.30 -13.03
C PRO A 44 -3.45 12.65 -12.78
N GLN A 45 -4.15 13.61 -12.18
CA GLN A 45 -3.61 14.96 -11.93
C GLN A 45 -2.62 15.00 -10.76
N THR A 46 -2.86 14.18 -9.73
CA THR A 46 -2.08 14.25 -8.47
C THR A 46 -1.25 13.01 -8.21
N GLY A 47 -1.52 11.91 -8.90
CA GLY A 47 -0.94 10.59 -8.61
C GLY A 47 -1.51 9.95 -7.33
N THR A 48 -2.55 10.53 -6.72
CA THR A 48 -3.21 9.95 -5.55
C THR A 48 -3.91 8.67 -5.95
N MET A 49 -3.68 7.58 -5.22
CA MET A 49 -4.23 6.26 -5.48
C MET A 49 -5.08 5.78 -4.31
N VAL A 50 -6.23 5.19 -4.62
CA VAL A 50 -7.01 4.38 -3.68
C VAL A 50 -6.72 2.92 -3.97
N ALA A 51 -6.27 2.17 -2.97
CA ALA A 51 -6.00 0.74 -3.07
C ALA A 51 -6.74 -0.03 -1.98
N HIS A 52 -7.10 -1.27 -2.30
CA HIS A 52 -7.67 -2.23 -1.38
C HIS A 52 -6.63 -3.31 -1.11
N TRP A 53 -6.24 -3.47 0.17
CA TRP A 53 -5.34 -4.51 0.64
C TRP A 53 -6.04 -5.44 1.63
N ILE A 54 -5.75 -6.73 1.57
CA ILE A 54 -6.05 -7.67 2.65
C ILE A 54 -4.72 -8.15 3.23
N ARG A 55 -4.55 -8.02 4.54
CA ARG A 55 -3.36 -8.49 5.26
C ARG A 55 -3.68 -9.61 6.24
N LYS A 56 -2.89 -10.68 6.24
CA LYS A 56 -2.95 -11.77 7.22
C LYS A 56 -1.94 -11.51 8.34
N LEU A 57 -2.43 -11.29 9.56
CA LEU A 57 -1.56 -11.01 10.70
C LEU A 57 -1.00 -12.31 11.30
N PRO A 58 0.31 -12.36 11.64
CA PRO A 58 0.97 -13.60 12.07
C PRO A 58 0.47 -14.13 13.42
N ILE A 59 0.02 -13.26 14.33
CA ILE A 59 -0.31 -13.67 15.72
C ILE A 59 -1.74 -14.22 15.84
N ILE A 60 -2.68 -13.69 15.06
CA ILE A 60 -4.13 -13.96 15.24
C ILE A 60 -4.66 -14.80 14.08
N GLY A 61 -3.92 -14.93 12.97
CA GLY A 61 -4.40 -15.57 11.74
C GLY A 61 -5.54 -14.80 11.04
N SER A 62 -6.07 -13.76 11.68
CA SER A 62 -7.12 -12.89 11.15
C SER A 62 -6.65 -12.18 9.89
N LYS A 63 -7.50 -12.20 8.87
CA LYS A 63 -7.40 -11.31 7.71
C LYS A 63 -7.97 -9.95 8.11
N LYS A 64 -7.24 -8.88 7.82
CA LYS A 64 -7.70 -7.50 7.98
C LYS A 64 -7.76 -6.82 6.62
N GLU A 65 -8.91 -6.22 6.35
CA GLU A 65 -9.19 -5.48 5.14
C GLU A 65 -8.87 -4.01 5.33
N TYR A 66 -8.21 -3.41 4.33
CA TYR A 66 -7.82 -2.00 4.35
C TYR A 66 -8.16 -1.36 3.02
N SER A 67 -8.96 -0.30 3.06
CA SER A 67 -8.98 0.70 2.00
C SER A 67 -7.96 1.78 2.36
N ILE A 68 -6.97 1.97 1.50
CA ILE A 68 -5.91 2.95 1.71
C ILE A 68 -5.97 4.01 0.62
N VAL A 69 -5.73 5.25 1.02
CA VAL A 69 -5.40 6.35 0.12
C VAL A 69 -3.92 6.60 0.28
N ARG A 70 -3.18 6.54 -0.83
CA ARG A 70 -1.74 6.76 -0.84
C ARG A 70 -1.33 7.69 -1.97
N ARG A 71 -0.21 8.38 -1.78
CA ARG A 71 0.39 9.25 -2.80
C ARG A 71 1.91 9.20 -2.67
N ILE A 72 2.58 9.25 -3.81
CA ILE A 72 4.01 9.53 -3.91
C ILE A 72 4.20 10.81 -4.72
N TRP A 73 5.12 11.67 -4.28
CA TRP A 73 5.47 12.88 -5.01
C TRP A 73 6.94 13.23 -4.81
N GLU A 74 7.45 14.02 -5.74
CA GLU A 74 8.81 14.55 -5.70
C GLU A 74 8.79 16.01 -5.23
N CYS A 75 9.75 16.39 -4.38
CA CYS A 75 9.99 17.77 -3.99
C CYS A 75 11.48 17.91 -3.62
N ASP A 76 12.16 18.94 -4.11
CA ASP A 76 13.58 19.22 -3.81
C ASP A 76 14.49 17.99 -3.97
N SER A 77 14.34 17.25 -5.08
CA SER A 77 15.10 16.01 -5.36
C SER A 77 14.92 14.88 -4.33
N ASN A 78 13.85 14.94 -3.54
CA ASN A 78 13.45 13.91 -2.59
C ASN A 78 12.08 13.34 -2.95
N TYR A 79 11.87 12.06 -2.62
CA TYR A 79 10.57 11.40 -2.75
C TYR A 79 9.87 11.28 -1.40
N TYR A 80 8.60 11.66 -1.40
CA TYR A 80 7.73 11.59 -0.23
C TYR A 80 6.56 10.67 -0.53
N CYS A 81 6.28 9.77 0.40
CA CYS A 81 5.16 8.85 0.32
C CYS A 81 4.28 9.02 1.55
N ILE A 82 2.96 9.08 1.33
CA ILE A 82 1.97 9.02 2.40
C ILE A 82 0.99 7.89 2.10
N THR A 83 0.62 7.15 3.14
CA THR A 83 -0.47 6.17 3.11
C THR A 83 -1.37 6.40 4.31
N LYS A 84 -2.67 6.53 4.07
CA LYS A 84 -3.68 6.70 5.11
C LYS A 84 -4.79 5.67 4.90
N VAL A 85 -5.14 4.94 5.96
CA VAL A 85 -6.32 4.08 5.96
C VAL A 85 -7.56 4.97 5.98
N VAL A 86 -8.54 4.66 5.14
CA VAL A 86 -9.82 5.38 5.07
C VAL A 86 -10.97 4.44 5.37
N ALA A 87 -12.00 4.96 6.04
CA ALA A 87 -13.27 4.26 6.16
C ALA A 87 -13.95 4.28 4.79
N PHE A 88 -14.15 3.11 4.19
CA PHE A 88 -14.81 3.01 2.90
C PHE A 88 -16.33 3.04 3.09
N SER A 89 -16.90 4.23 3.26
CA SER A 89 -18.35 4.41 3.35
C SER A 89 -18.97 4.42 1.95
N GLY A 90 -19.16 3.23 1.39
CA GLY A 90 -20.26 2.95 0.47
C GLY A 90 -20.25 3.57 -0.93
N CYS A 91 -19.25 3.28 -1.78
CA CYS A 91 -19.47 3.35 -3.23
C CYS A 91 -18.48 2.52 -4.06
N PHE A 92 -18.35 1.23 -3.77
CA PHE A 92 -18.01 0.17 -4.73
C PHE A 92 -18.49 -1.11 -4.06
N THR A 93 -19.58 -1.69 -4.54
CA THR A 93 -19.91 -3.06 -4.19
C THR A 93 -18.81 -3.94 -4.77
N SER A 94 -17.78 -4.25 -3.97
CA SER A 94 -17.09 -5.52 -4.19
C SER A 94 -18.13 -6.58 -3.89
N GLU A 95 -18.50 -7.37 -4.90
CA GLU A 95 -18.99 -8.72 -4.63
C GLU A 95 -18.13 -9.33 -3.53
N PRO A 96 -18.73 -10.01 -2.54
CA PRO A 96 -17.95 -10.62 -1.49
C PRO A 96 -16.94 -11.54 -2.15
N ALA A 97 -15.68 -11.47 -1.70
CA ALA A 97 -14.66 -12.47 -1.96
C ALA A 97 -15.14 -13.83 -1.42
N LYS A 98 -16.10 -14.44 -2.12
CA LYS A 98 -16.46 -15.83 -2.00
C LYS A 98 -15.47 -16.59 -2.88
N GLU A 99 -14.94 -17.66 -2.32
CA GLU A 99 -13.99 -18.60 -2.90
C GLU A 99 -12.54 -18.11 -3.01
N TYR A 100 -11.87 -18.14 -1.87
CA TYR A 100 -10.54 -18.72 -1.81
C TYR A 100 -10.57 -19.79 -0.70
N ILE A 101 -11.12 -20.96 -1.05
CA ILE A 101 -10.87 -22.25 -0.38
C ILE A 101 -9.73 -22.90 -1.15
#